data_AF-A0A0G1ZQT2-F1
#
_entry.id   AF-A0A0G1ZQT2-F1
#
_cell.length_a   1.000
_cell.length_b   1.000
_cell.length_c   1.000
_cell.angle_alpha   90.00
_cell.angle_beta   90.00
_cell.angle_gamma   90.00
#
_symmetry.space_group_name_H-M   'P 1'
#
loop_
_entity.id
_entity.type
_entity.pdbx_description
1 polymer ?
#
loop_
_entity_poly.entity_id
_entity_poly.type
_entity_poly.pdbx_seq_one_letter_code
_entity_poly.pdbx_strand_id
1 'polypeptide(L)' 'MSDDMIMIKEAAKMLGVSKLTLRNWDKSGKLLAYRHPISNYRVYKVEDLKNLIAQIQIPKKTKPAGPRKLAVAHESD' A
#
# COMPACT_ATOMS: atom_id res chain seq x y z
N MET A 1 0.51 -7.67 24.15
CA MET A 1 -0.20 -7.31 22.91
C MET A 1 0.30 -8.26 21.84
N SER A 2 -0.58 -9.08 21.28
CA SER A 2 -0.22 -10.07 20.27
C SER A 2 0.12 -9.38 18.96
N ASP A 3 1.39 -9.52 18.54
CA ASP A 3 1.88 -9.04 17.24
C ASP A 3 1.39 -10.02 16.16
N ASP A 4 0.09 -9.98 15.88
CA ASP A 4 -0.52 -10.82 14.86
C ASP A 4 -0.06 -10.32 13.47
N MET A 5 0.94 -11.01 12.93
CA MET A 5 1.46 -10.78 11.59
C MET A 5 0.66 -11.62 10.59
N ILE A 6 -0.02 -10.95 9.67
CA ILE A 6 -0.81 -11.61 8.64
C ILE A 6 -0.20 -11.41 7.26
N MET A 7 -0.41 -12.39 6.39
CA MET A 7 0.08 -12.32 5.01
C MET A 7 -0.78 -11.37 4.17
N ILE A 8 -0.20 -10.84 3.09
CA ILE A 8 -0.91 -9.96 2.14
C ILE A 8 -2.25 -10.51 1.65
N LYS A 9 -2.41 -11.84 1.54
CA LYS A 9 -3.65 -12.48 1.12
C LYS A 9 -4.76 -12.30 2.17
N GLU A 10 -4.44 -12.43 3.43
CA GLU A 10 -5.39 -12.26 4.53
C GLU A 10 -5.68 -10.79 4.78
N ALA A 11 -4.65 -9.94 4.75
CA ALA A 11 -4.81 -8.49 4.83
C ALA A 11 -5.77 -7.97 3.74
N ALA A 12 -5.64 -8.47 2.51
CA ALA A 12 -6.52 -8.12 1.39
C ALA A 12 -7.98 -8.50 1.66
N LYS A 13 -8.21 -9.71 2.19
CA LYS A 13 -9.55 -10.18 2.56
C LYS A 13 -10.15 -9.35 3.71
N MET A 14 -9.35 -9.07 4.74
CA MET A 14 -9.76 -8.28 5.89
C MET A 14 -10.17 -6.85 5.51
N LEU A 15 -9.42 -6.24 4.59
CA LEU A 15 -9.66 -4.87 4.13
C LEU A 15 -10.65 -4.78 2.97
N GLY A 16 -11.05 -5.89 2.37
CA GLY A 16 -11.90 -5.90 1.17
C GLY A 16 -11.23 -5.29 -0.07
N VAL A 17 -9.88 -5.22 -0.11
CA VAL A 17 -9.13 -4.65 -1.23
C VAL A 17 -8.35 -5.71 -1.98
N SER A 18 -7.89 -5.40 -3.19
CA SER A 18 -7.04 -6.31 -3.95
C SER A 18 -5.62 -6.41 -3.33
N LYS A 19 -4.96 -7.56 -3.51
CA LYS A 19 -3.53 -7.71 -3.15
C LYS A 19 -2.64 -6.70 -3.88
N LEU A 20 -3.04 -6.29 -5.09
CA LEU A 20 -2.31 -5.29 -5.88
C LEU A 20 -2.39 -3.91 -5.21
N THR A 21 -3.54 -3.56 -4.65
CA THR A 21 -3.72 -2.32 -3.88
C THR A 21 -2.76 -2.26 -2.70
N LEU A 22 -2.62 -3.34 -1.94
CA LEU A 22 -1.67 -3.42 -0.83
C LEU A 22 -0.21 -3.31 -1.28
N ARG A 23 0.15 -3.93 -2.42
CA ARG A 23 1.49 -3.79 -3.02
C ARG A 23 1.76 -2.35 -3.47
N ASN A 24 0.76 -1.67 -4.02
CA ASN A 24 0.88 -0.27 -4.41
C ASN A 24 1.03 0.64 -3.19
N TRP A 25 0.32 0.34 -2.10
CA TRP A 25 0.45 1.08 -0.84
C TRP A 25 1.83 0.90 -0.21
N ASP A 26 2.36 -0.32 -0.22
CA ASP A 26 3.76 -0.62 0.14
C ASP A 26 4.75 0.20 -0.69
N LYS A 27 4.63 0.15 -2.03
CA LYS A 27 5.48 0.96 -2.92
C LYS A 27 5.36 2.46 -2.69
N SER A 28 4.16 2.95 -2.34
CA SER A 28 3.92 4.37 -2.09
C SER A 28 4.31 4.82 -0.67
N GLY A 29 4.75 3.91 0.20
CA GLY A 29 5.08 4.20 1.59
C GLY A 29 3.86 4.48 2.50
N LYS A 30 2.63 4.23 2.00
CA LYS A 30 1.39 4.41 2.79
C LYS A 30 1.16 3.30 3.81
N LEU A 31 1.73 2.13 3.56
CA LEU A 31 1.65 0.97 4.43
C LEU A 31 3.01 0.30 4.46
N LEU A 32 3.62 0.15 5.64
CA LEU A 32 4.91 -0.51 5.78
C LEU A 32 4.71 -2.03 5.76
N ALA A 33 5.27 -2.69 4.76
CA ALA A 33 5.32 -4.15 4.74
C ALA A 33 6.56 -4.65 5.46
N TYR A 34 6.36 -5.53 6.44
CA TYR A 34 7.46 -6.30 7.01
C TYR A 34 7.83 -7.44 6.08
N ARG A 35 9.11 -7.78 6.01
CA ARG A 35 9.61 -8.87 5.18
C ARG A 35 9.90 -10.08 6.05
N HIS A 36 9.32 -11.22 5.68
CA HIS A 36 9.62 -12.47 6.35
C HIS A 36 11.10 -12.84 6.14
N PRO A 37 11.87 -13.13 7.20
CA PRO A 37 13.34 -13.27 7.11
C PRO A 37 13.79 -14.39 6.17
N ILE A 38 12.98 -15.43 6.02
CA ILE A 38 13.34 -16.63 5.25
C ILE A 38 12.82 -16.58 3.81
N SER A 39 11.68 -15.92 3.56
CA SER A 39 10.96 -16.04 2.28
C SER A 39 10.76 -14.69 1.58
N ASN A 40 11.12 -13.58 2.23
CA ASN A 40 10.94 -12.20 1.76
C ASN A 40 9.48 -11.88 1.33
N TYR A 41 8.52 -12.67 1.80
CA TYR A 41 7.10 -12.37 1.63
C TYR A 41 6.72 -11.16 2.47
N ARG A 42 5.75 -10.40 1.96
CA ARG A 42 5.18 -9.25 2.66
C ARG A 42 4.18 -9.71 3.70
N VAL A 43 4.47 -9.38 4.94
CA VAL A 43 3.59 -9.56 6.10
C VAL A 43 3.27 -8.19 6.69
N TYR A 44 2.07 -8.08 7.25
CA TYR A 44 1.55 -6.84 7.82
C TYR A 44 1.09 -7.12 9.23
N LYS A 45 1.32 -6.18 10.15
CA LYS A 45 0.71 -6.24 11.46
C LYS A 45 -0.77 -5.89 11.34
N VAL A 46 -1.63 -6.64 12.02
CA VAL A 46 -3.07 -6.37 12.06
C VAL A 46 -3.34 -4.94 12.55
N GLU A 47 -2.56 -4.46 13.51
CA GLU A 47 -2.69 -3.12 14.09
C GLU A 47 -2.41 -2.01 13.06
N ASP A 48 -1.38 -2.17 12.22
CA ASP A 48 -1.08 -1.21 11.16
C ASP A 48 -2.21 -1.11 10.13
N LEU A 49 -2.84 -2.24 9.81
CA LEU A 49 -3.99 -2.27 8.89
C LEU A 49 -5.21 -1.57 9.49
N LYS A 50 -5.48 -1.75 10.79
CA LYS A 50 -6.55 -1.04 11.50
C LYS A 50 -6.28 0.47 11.55
N ASN A 51 -5.05 0.85 11.86
CA ASN A 51 -4.63 2.26 11.87
C ASN A 51 -4.77 2.89 10.48
N LEU A 52 -4.44 2.16 9.42
CA LEU A 52 -4.61 2.62 8.04
C LEU A 52 -6.09 2.88 7.71
N ILE A 53 -7.00 1.98 8.08
CA ILE A 53 -8.45 2.18 7.89
C ILE A 53 -8.90 3.45 8.59
N ALA A 54 -8.49 3.65 9.84
CA ALA A 54 -8.81 4.84 10.61
C ALA A 54 -8.30 6.13 9.92
N GLN A 55 -7.10 6.09 9.34
CA GLN A 55 -6.55 7.22 8.59
C GLN A 55 -7.26 7.48 7.26
N ILE A 56 -7.73 6.45 6.56
CA ILE A 56 -8.44 6.60 5.27
C ILE A 56 -9.81 7.25 5.49
N GLN A 57 -10.49 6.96 6.59
CA GLN A 57 -11.78 7.56 6.91
C GLN A 57 -11.70 9.06 7.20
N ILE A 58 -10.51 9.57 7.56
CA ILE A 58 -10.29 11.00 7.75
C ILE A 58 -9.96 11.60 6.37
N PRO A 59 -10.79 12.48 5.79
CA PRO A 59 -10.51 13.09 4.51
C PRO A 59 -9.28 14.00 4.63
N LYS A 60 -8.11 13.47 4.27
CA LYS A 60 -6.90 14.28 4.16
C LYS A 60 -7.04 15.15 2.91
N LYS A 61 -7.09 16.47 3.05
CA LYS A 61 -6.98 17.43 1.93
C LYS A 61 -5.62 17.26 1.25
N THR A 62 -5.48 16.28 0.35
CA THR A 62 -4.30 16.17 -0.51
C THR A 62 -4.46 17.11 -1.68
N LYS A 63 -3.54 18.06 -1.87
CA LYS A 63 -3.47 18.86 -3.09
C LYS A 63 -3.29 17.89 -4.27
N PRO A 64 -4.03 18.03 -5.38
CA PRO A 64 -3.85 17.18 -6.54
C PRO A 64 -2.40 17.32 -7.02
N ALA A 65 -1.70 16.19 -7.17
CA ALA A 65 -0.42 16.19 -7.87
C ALA A 65 -0.71 16.67 -9.31
N GLY A 66 -0.03 17.75 -9.72
CA GLY A 66 -0.23 18.35 -11.04
C GLY A 66 -0.03 17.36 -12.19
N PRO A 67 -0.47 17.71 -13.41
CA PRO A 67 -0.42 16.81 -14.55
C PRO A 67 1.00 16.32 -14.80
N ARG A 68 1.21 15.01 -14.72
CA ARG A 68 2.46 14.36 -15.11
C ARG A 68 2.55 14.43 -16.64
N LYS A 69 3.21 15.46 -17.18
CA LYS A 69 3.52 15.51 -18.62
C LYS A 69 4.39 14.30 -18.96
N LEU A 70 3.88 13.40 -19.81
CA LEU A 70 4.69 12.40 -20.47
C LEU A 70 5.47 13.13 -21.57
N ALA A 71 6.78 13.27 -21.41
CA ALA A 71 7.64 13.76 -22.48
C ALA A 71 7.76 12.64 -23.51
N VAL A 72 6.86 12.62 -24.49
CA VAL A 72 7.01 11.76 -25.67
C VAL A 72 7.83 12.55 -26.67
N ALA A 73 9.12 12.22 -26.80
CA ALA A 73 9.90 12.68 -27.93
C ALA A 73 9.41 11.90 -29.15
N HIS A 74 8.78 12.60 -30.10
CA HIS A 74 8.55 12.06 -31.43
C HIS A 74 9.84 12.34 -32.19
N GLU A 75 10.67 11.31 -32.40
CA GLU A 75 11.75 11.39 -33.37
C GLU A 75 11.08 11.32 -34.75
N SER A 76 11.10 12.44 -35.47
CA SER A 76 10.64 12.52 -36.85
C SER A 76 11.70 11.89 -37.77
N ASP A 77 11.27 10.99 -38.66
CA ASP A 77 12.02 10.52 -39.84
C ASP A 77 12.44 11.67 -40.77
#